data_AF-A0A2S0WF56-F1
#
_entry.id   AF-A0A2S0WF56-F1
#
_cell.length_a   1.000
_cell.length_b   1.000
_cell.length_c   1.000
_cell.angle_alpha   90.00
_cell.angle_beta   90.00
_cell.angle_gamma   90.00
#
_symmetry.space_group_name_H-M   'P 1'
#
loop_
_entity.id
_entity.type
_entity.pdbx_description
1 polymer ?
#
loop_
_entity_poly.entity_id
_entity_poly.type
_entity_poly.pdbx_seq_one_letter_code
_entity_poly.pdbx_strand_id
1 'polypeptide(L)'
;MTTALCTTASAVIEIDRMPAHLRGDVEKLLLELPQDPYDYSVFDIWDTAWFTRWRRNADGTIGCRELVYAPAADLACFRRCLGELAQRSGFVAEITTKAA
;
A
#
# COMPACT_ATOMS: atom_id res chain seq x y z
N MET A 1 27.08 17.13 0.24
CA MET A 1 25.73 16.78 0.72
C MET A 1 25.65 15.28 0.71
N THR A 2 25.68 14.65 1.89
CA THR A 2 25.62 13.19 2.01
C THR A 2 24.15 12.79 1.91
N THR A 3 23.75 12.22 0.77
CA THR A 3 22.44 11.59 0.62
C THR A 3 22.41 10.42 1.59
N ALA A 4 21.69 10.56 2.71
CA ALA A 4 21.36 9.40 3.52
C ALA A 4 20.56 8.48 2.62
N LEU A 5 21.08 7.28 2.35
CA LEU A 5 20.33 6.23 1.69
C LEU A 5 19.14 5.91 2.59
N CYS A 6 17.99 6.52 2.29
CA CYS A 6 16.75 6.20 3.01
C CYS A 6 16.46 4.75 2.67
N THR A 7 16.67 3.86 3.64
CA THR A 7 16.58 2.43 3.38
C THR A 7 15.14 2.09 3.02
N THR A 8 14.93 1.66 1.78
CA THR A 8 13.62 1.21 1.30
C THR A 8 13.22 -0.03 2.09
N ALA A 9 12.04 0.00 2.69
CA ALA A 9 11.47 -1.13 3.40
C ALA A 9 10.32 -1.72 2.56
N SER A 10 10.12 -3.04 2.66
CA SER A 10 8.97 -3.72 2.09
C SER A 10 7.84 -3.82 3.11
N ALA A 11 6.61 -3.55 2.71
CA ALA A 11 5.42 -3.73 3.54
C ALA A 11 4.28 -4.36 2.75
N VAL A 12 3.46 -5.17 3.42
CA VAL A 12 2.20 -5.69 2.88
C VAL A 12 1.06 -4.86 3.44
N ILE A 13 0.20 -4.37 2.56
CA ILE A 13 -1.05 -3.68 2.88
C ILE A 13 -2.18 -4.70 2.73
N GLU A 14 -3.06 -4.77 3.71
CA GLU A 14 -4.29 -5.57 3.65
C GLU A 14 -5.49 -4.67 3.91
N ILE A 15 -6.44 -4.68 2.99
CA ILE A 15 -7.69 -3.93 3.07
C ILE A 15 -8.84 -4.91 2.94
N ASP A 16 -9.85 -4.77 3.81
CA ASP A 16 -11.08 -5.55 3.72
C ASP A 16 -12.29 -4.72 4.12
N ARG A 17 -13.46 -5.13 3.63
CA ARG A 17 -14.76 -4.49 3.86
C ARG A 17 -14.81 -3.01 3.49
N MET A 18 -13.99 -2.57 2.52
CA MET A 18 -13.97 -1.18 2.07
C MET A 18 -15.13 -0.89 1.10
N PRO A 19 -15.90 0.19 1.29
CA PRO A 19 -16.84 0.67 0.28
C PRO A 19 -16.16 0.92 -1.08
N ALA A 20 -16.74 0.41 -2.17
CA ALA A 20 -16.09 0.43 -3.49
C ALA A 20 -15.75 1.84 -4.02
N HIS A 21 -16.50 2.87 -3.61
CA HIS A 21 -16.25 4.26 -4.03
C HIS A 21 -14.97 4.85 -3.42
N LEU A 22 -14.43 4.28 -2.34
CA LEU A 22 -13.20 4.73 -1.69
C LEU A 22 -11.93 4.18 -2.35
N ARG A 23 -12.08 3.31 -3.36
CA ARG A 23 -10.96 2.76 -4.13
C ARG A 23 -9.99 3.86 -4.59
N GLY A 24 -10.54 4.91 -5.21
CA GLY A 24 -9.73 6.00 -5.75
C GLY A 24 -8.98 6.77 -4.67
N ASP A 25 -9.50 6.84 -3.45
CA ASP A 25 -8.81 7.54 -2.35
C ASP A 25 -7.65 6.72 -1.80
N VAL A 26 -7.78 5.39 -1.72
CA VAL A 26 -6.64 4.51 -1.38
C VAL A 26 -5.59 4.54 -2.49
N GLU A 27 -6.00 4.46 -3.76
CA GLU A 27 -5.07 4.52 -4.89
C GLU A 27 -4.29 5.84 -4.92
N LYS A 28 -4.90 6.98 -4.55
CA LYS A 28 -4.17 8.25 -4.38
C LYS A 28 -3.10 8.16 -3.30
N LEU A 29 -3.42 7.61 -2.12
CA LEU A 29 -2.44 7.44 -1.05
C LEU A 29 -1.27 6.55 -1.49
N LEU A 30 -1.53 5.52 -2.30
CA LEU A 30 -0.48 4.66 -2.87
C LEU A 30 0.41 5.43 -3.86
N LEU A 31 -0.17 6.32 -4.67
CA LEU A 31 0.57 7.16 -5.61
C LEU A 31 1.43 8.23 -4.91
N GLU A 32 1.12 8.59 -3.66
CA GLU A 32 1.93 9.52 -2.86
C GLU A 32 3.20 8.87 -2.30
N LEU A 33 3.31 7.53 -2.30
CA LEU A 33 4.55 6.86 -1.92
C LEU A 33 5.64 7.14 -2.96
N PRO A 34 6.88 7.45 -2.53
CA PRO A 34 7.97 7.74 -3.45
C PRO A 34 8.21 6.55 -4.38
N GLN A 35 8.21 6.83 -5.68
CA GLN A 35 8.62 5.89 -6.70
C GLN A 35 10.15 5.97 -6.79
N ASP A 36 10.86 5.23 -5.95
CA ASP A 36 12.29 5.03 -6.21
C ASP A 36 12.44 4.33 -7.58
N PRO A 37 13.53 4.58 -8.33
CA PRO A 37 13.84 3.81 -9.52
C PRO A 37 14.08 2.36 -9.08
N TYR A 38 13.00 1.57 -9.07
CA TYR A 38 13.10 0.18 -8.73
C TYR A 38 14.00 -0.51 -9.74
N ASP A 39 14.87 -1.37 -9.22
CA ASP A 39 15.47 -2.38 -10.07
C ASP A 39 14.38 -3.38 -10.44
N TYR A 40 13.73 -3.14 -11.58
CA TYR A 40 12.68 -4.02 -12.07
C TYR A 40 13.20 -5.41 -12.46
N SER A 41 14.52 -5.64 -12.46
CA SER A 41 15.10 -6.97 -12.67
C SER A 41 14.88 -7.92 -11.48
N VAL A 42 14.57 -7.38 -10.30
CA VAL A 42 14.24 -8.18 -9.10
C VAL A 42 12.77 -8.64 -9.12
N PHE A 43 11.98 -8.12 -10.06
CA PHE A 43 10.56 -8.40 -10.23
C PHE A 43 10.37 -9.41 -11.37
N ASP A 44 9.92 -10.62 -11.06
CA ASP A 44 9.35 -11.48 -12.11
C ASP A 44 8.02 -10.86 -12.54
N ILE A 45 7.91 -10.42 -13.79
CA ILE A 45 6.71 -9.79 -14.36
C ILE A 45 5.45 -10.68 -14.25
N TRP A 46 5.62 -12.00 -14.05
CA TRP A 46 4.56 -12.97 -13.84
C TRP A 46 4.17 -13.15 -12.36
N ASP A 47 5.07 -12.87 -11.41
CA ASP A 47 4.82 -12.95 -9.96
C ASP A 47 4.65 -11.58 -9.28
N THR A 48 4.97 -10.49 -9.98
CA THR A 48 4.83 -9.13 -9.46
C THR A 48 3.36 -8.78 -9.47
N ALA A 49 2.80 -8.48 -8.29
CA ALA A 49 1.43 -8.02 -8.19
C ALA A 49 1.27 -6.73 -9.01
N TRP A 50 0.47 -6.78 -10.07
CA TRP A 50 0.10 -5.61 -10.84
C TRP A 50 -0.90 -4.80 -10.00
N PHE A 51 -0.56 -3.54 -9.74
CA PHE A 51 -1.36 -2.47 -9.14
C PHE A 51 -2.72 -2.89 -8.54
N THR A 52 -2.78 -2.97 -7.21
CA THR A 52 -3.96 -3.26 -6.37
C THR A 52 -4.93 -4.26 -6.99
N ARG A 53 -4.65 -5.54 -6.79
CA ARG A 53 -5.61 -6.61 -7.12
C ARG A 53 -6.81 -6.53 -6.18
N TRP A 54 -7.79 -5.71 -6.55
CA TRP A 54 -9.04 -5.56 -5.83
C TRP A 54 -9.88 -6.81 -5.96
N ARG A 55 -10.25 -7.41 -4.82
CA ARG A 55 -11.26 -8.46 -4.71
C ARG A 55 -12.59 -7.83 -4.30
N ARG A 56 -13.69 -8.31 -4.88
CA ARG A 56 -15.05 -7.99 -4.43
C ARG A 56 -15.52 -9.06 -3.44
N ASN A 57 -16.01 -8.63 -2.30
CA ASN A 57 -16.69 -9.49 -1.33
C ASN A 57 -18.17 -9.65 -1.74
N ALA A 58 -18.85 -10.65 -1.17
CA ALA A 58 -20.25 -10.95 -1.50
C ALA A 58 -21.23 -9.82 -1.11
N ASP A 59 -20.87 -9.00 -0.12
CA ASP A 59 -21.64 -7.84 0.34
C ASP A 59 -21.42 -6.57 -0.51
N GLY A 60 -20.64 -6.66 -1.59
CA GLY A 60 -20.33 -5.55 -2.48
C GLY A 60 -19.19 -4.65 -2.00
N THR A 61 -18.63 -4.89 -0.81
CA THR A 61 -17.38 -4.26 -0.39
C THR A 61 -16.20 -4.81 -1.18
N ILE A 62 -15.09 -4.10 -1.13
CA ILE A 62 -13.85 -4.51 -1.78
C ILE A 62 -12.72 -4.61 -0.76
N GLY A 63 -11.73 -5.41 -1.12
CA GLY A 63 -10.49 -5.54 -0.38
C GLY A 63 -9.33 -5.74 -1.32
N CYS A 64 -8.12 -5.70 -0.79
CA CYS A 64 -6.92 -6.05 -1.51
C CYS A 64 -5.83 -6.52 -0.55
N ARG A 65 -4.82 -7.18 -1.12
CA ARG A 65 -3.56 -7.46 -0.45
C ARG A 65 -2.45 -7.06 -1.41
N GLU A 66 -1.67 -6.05 -1.05
CA GLU A 66 -0.70 -5.41 -1.93
C GLU A 66 0.67 -5.36 -1.27
N LEU A 67 1.73 -5.65 -2.02
CA LEU A 67 3.10 -5.47 -1.58
C LEU A 67 3.60 -4.10 -2.04
N VAL A 68 4.08 -3.28 -1.12
CA VAL A 68 4.64 -1.96 -1.41
C VAL A 68 6.05 -1.84 -0.87
N TYR A 69 6.79 -0.93 -1.49
CA TYR A 69 8.15 -0.59 -1.12
C TYR A 69 8.21 0.92 -0.98
N ALA A 70 8.81 1.40 0.11
CA ALA A 70 9.02 2.81 0.33
C ALA A 70 9.97 3.00 1.52
N PRO A 71 10.59 4.17 1.66
CA PRO A 71 11.31 4.49 2.87
C PRO A 71 10.39 4.42 4.11
N ALA A 72 10.97 4.07 5.25
CA ALA A 72 10.20 3.82 6.48
C ALA A 72 9.34 5.03 6.92
N ALA A 73 9.83 6.25 6.70
CA ALA A 73 9.12 7.48 7.02
C ALA A 73 7.85 7.65 6.16
N ASP A 74 7.95 7.38 4.85
CA ASP A 74 6.84 7.45 3.92
C ASP A 74 5.79 6.36 4.22
N LEU A 75 6.23 5.13 4.54
CA LEU A 75 5.33 4.07 5.00
C LEU A 75 4.61 4.42 6.30
N ALA A 76 5.27 5.13 7.22
CA ALA A 76 4.63 5.60 8.45
C ALA A 76 3.58 6.69 8.17
N CYS A 77 3.86 7.62 7.24
CA CYS A 77 2.89 8.62 6.80
C CYS A 77 1.68 7.97 6.13
N PHE A 78 1.93 7.07 5.18
CA PHE A 78 0.90 6.30 4.50
C PHE A 78 0.03 5.50 5.48
N ARG A 79 0.63 4.83 6.46
CA ARG A 79 -0.09 4.12 7.53
C ARG A 79 -1.05 5.01 8.29
N ARG A 80 -0.60 6.22 8.64
CA ARG A 80 -1.44 7.19 9.34
C ARG A 80 -2.62 7.62 8.46
N CYS A 81 -2.37 8.04 7.22
CA CYS A 81 -3.43 8.51 6.32
C CYS A 81 -4.44 7.40 5.98
N LEU A 82 -3.98 6.18 5.72
CA LEU A 82 -4.85 5.04 5.45
C LEU A 82 -5.65 4.65 6.70
N GLY A 83 -5.03 4.69 7.89
CA GLY A 83 -5.72 4.45 9.16
C GLY A 83 -6.81 5.48 9.47
N GLU A 84 -6.54 6.77 9.23
CA GLU A 84 -7.53 7.85 9.37
C GLU A 84 -8.71 7.66 8.40
N LEU A 85 -8.43 7.26 7.15
CA LEU A 85 -9.46 6.96 6.15
C LEU A 85 -10.30 5.73 6.57
N ALA A 86 -9.64 4.65 7.01
CA ALA A 86 -10.28 3.43 7.48
C ALA A 86 -11.20 3.68 8.68
N GLN A 87 -10.72 4.45 9.66
CA GLN A 87 -11.48 4.80 10.85
C GLN A 87 -12.72 5.63 10.51
N ARG A 88 -12.58 6.66 9.66
CA ARG A 88 -13.69 7.54 9.25
C ARG A 88 -14.76 6.80 8.45
N SER A 89 -14.35 5.82 7.65
CA SER A 89 -15.23 5.13 6.70
C SER A 89 -15.67 3.73 7.16
N GLY A 90 -15.14 3.22 8.28
CA GLY A 90 -15.58 1.97 8.90
C GLY A 90 -15.08 0.69 8.22
N PHE A 91 -13.93 0.72 7.55
CA PHE A 91 -13.33 -0.47 6.93
C PHE A 91 -12.04 -0.91 7.62
N VAL A 92 -11.52 -2.09 7.24
CA VAL A 92 -10.30 -2.66 7.82
C VAL A 92 -9.11 -2.30 6.92
N ALA A 93 -8.07 -1.72 7.51
CA ALA A 93 -6.80 -1.50 6.85
C ALA A 93 -5.65 -1.86 7.80
N GLU A 94 -4.77 -2.75 7.35
CA GLU A 94 -3.59 -3.19 8.08
C GLU A 94 -2.36 -3.05 7.20
N ILE A 95 -1.23 -2.74 7.84
CA ILE A 95 0.06 -2.65 7.16
C ILE A 95 1.08 -3.42 7.99
N THR A 96 1.73 -4.39 7.37
CA THR A 96 2.77 -5.21 7.98
C THR A 96 4.09 -4.94 7.30
N THR A 97 5.02 -4.29 8.01
CA THR A 97 6.39 -4.04 7.53
C THR A 97 7.26 -5.26 7.81
N LYS A 98 8.04 -5.70 6.82
CA LYS A 98 9.06 -6.74 7.05
C LYS A 98 10.16 -6.15 7.92
N ALA A 99 10.51 -6.82 9.02
CA ALA A 99 11.68 -6.45 9.80
C ALA A 99 12.94 -6.61 8.92
N ALA A 100 13.84 -5.63 8.98
CA ALA A 100 15.13 -5.65 8.30
C ALA A 100 16.03 -6.77 8.84
#